data_AF-A0A6P2FRB8-F1
#
_entry.id   AF-A0A6P2FRB8-F1
#
_cell.length_a   1.000
_cell.length_b   1.000
_cell.length_c   1.000
_cell.angle_alpha   90.00
_cell.angle_beta   90.00
_cell.angle_gamma   90.00
#
_symmetry.space_group_name_H-M   'P 1'
#
loop_
_entity.id
_entity.type
_entity.pdbx_description
1 polymer ?
#
loop_
_entity_poly.entity_id
_entity_poly.type
_entity_poly.pdbx_seq_one_letter_code
_entity_poly.pdbx_strand_id
1 'polypeptide(L)'
;MGKASNESVTARQRAREKLAALNADRVAKDKRIEDATTDVLAALDRQAEADDAHASAVAAARATFDAAVAKADAARDRTRAGHDGAVTAAVAALRADGVSVADIADLTGLARADVTRRGTPATTAPAATAETQPAVAEGAASTAA
;
A
#
# COMPACT_ATOMS: atom_id res chain seq x y z
N MET A 1 -10.59 76.27 -49.58
CA MET A 1 -10.36 74.81 -49.44
C MET A 1 -9.83 74.50 -48.03
N GLY A 2 -10.68 74.38 -47.00
CA GLY A 2 -10.20 74.18 -45.61
C GLY A 2 -11.10 73.33 -44.69
N LYS A 3 -12.25 72.85 -45.17
CA LYS A 3 -13.20 72.07 -44.34
C LYS A 3 -12.87 70.57 -44.29
N ALA A 4 -12.41 69.98 -45.40
CA ALA A 4 -12.07 68.57 -45.48
C ALA A 4 -10.82 68.17 -44.66
N SER A 5 -9.83 69.07 -44.48
CA SER A 5 -8.65 68.76 -43.68
C SER A 5 -8.96 68.69 -42.18
N ASN A 6 -9.80 69.59 -41.67
CA ASN A 6 -10.22 69.58 -40.26
C ASN A 6 -11.02 68.32 -39.91
N GLU A 7 -11.94 67.88 -40.76
CA GLU A 7 -12.70 66.64 -40.55
C GLU A 7 -11.77 65.41 -40.50
N SER A 8 -10.76 65.35 -41.37
CA SER A 8 -9.79 64.24 -41.39
C SER A 8 -8.91 64.21 -40.13
N VAL A 9 -8.55 65.38 -39.59
CA VAL A 9 -7.76 65.50 -38.36
C VAL A 9 -8.60 65.08 -37.15
N THR A 10 -9.85 65.55 -37.06
CA THR A 10 -10.77 65.14 -35.99
C THR A 10 -11.08 63.63 -36.06
N ALA A 11 -11.23 63.06 -37.26
CA ALA A 11 -11.44 61.63 -37.44
C ALA A 11 -10.23 60.80 -36.96
N ARG A 12 -9.00 61.22 -37.29
CA ARG A 12 -7.78 60.58 -36.78
C ARG A 12 -7.64 60.68 -35.27
N GLN A 13 -7.99 61.83 -34.68
CA GLN A 13 -7.95 62.02 -33.24
C GLN A 13 -8.94 61.07 -32.53
N ARG A 14 -10.18 60.99 -33.01
CA ARG A 14 -11.17 60.02 -32.49
C ARG A 14 -10.74 58.56 -32.67
N ALA A 15 -10.07 58.24 -33.78
CA ALA A 15 -9.54 56.90 -33.99
C ALA A 15 -8.43 56.55 -32.97
N ARG A 16 -7.55 57.50 -32.65
CA ARG A 16 -6.51 57.34 -31.62
C ARG A 16 -7.12 57.18 -30.23
N GLU A 17 -8.13 57.97 -29.89
CA GLU A 17 -8.84 57.86 -28.61
C GLU A 17 -9.54 56.51 -28.45
N LYS A 18 -10.21 56.02 -29.51
CA LYS A 18 -10.81 54.68 -29.52
C LYS A 18 -9.77 53.58 -29.35
N LEU A 19 -8.62 53.71 -30.00
CA LEU A 19 -7.54 52.72 -29.90
C LEU A 19 -6.90 52.73 -28.50
N ALA A 20 -6.73 53.91 -27.90
CA ALA A 20 -6.26 54.04 -26.53
C ALA A 20 -7.24 53.40 -25.52
N ALA A 21 -8.54 53.64 -25.68
CA ALA A 21 -9.57 53.02 -24.85
C ALA A 21 -9.58 51.48 -24.99
N LEU A 22 -9.49 50.96 -26.21
CA LEU A 22 -9.43 49.51 -26.45
C LEU A 22 -8.18 48.87 -25.83
N ASN A 23 -7.04 49.56 -25.88
CA ASN A 23 -5.82 49.07 -25.25
C ASN A 23 -5.93 49.09 -23.72
N ALA A 24 -6.51 50.13 -23.13
CA ALA A 24 -6.76 50.18 -21.69
C ALA A 24 -7.69 49.04 -21.24
N ASP A 25 -8.76 48.79 -21.99
CA ASP A 25 -9.69 47.68 -21.74
C ASP A 25 -9.02 46.31 -21.85
N ARG A 26 -8.12 46.13 -22.84
CA ARG A 26 -7.33 44.89 -22.99
C ARG A 26 -6.42 44.68 -21.79
N VAL A 27 -5.62 45.68 -21.42
CA VAL A 27 -4.74 45.59 -20.24
C VAL A 27 -5.53 45.28 -18.96
N ALA A 28 -6.70 45.91 -18.77
CA ALA A 28 -7.55 45.62 -17.62
C ALA A 28 -8.20 44.22 -17.65
N LYS A 29 -8.44 43.66 -18.84
CA LYS A 29 -8.89 42.27 -18.98
C LYS A 29 -7.75 41.28 -18.74
N ASP A 30 -6.60 41.52 -19.36
CA ASP A 30 -5.42 40.68 -19.23
C ASP A 30 -4.99 40.58 -17.76
N LYS A 31 -4.96 41.71 -17.05
CA LYS A 31 -4.69 41.73 -15.61
C LYS A 31 -5.69 40.91 -14.80
N ARG A 32 -7.00 41.02 -15.09
CA ARG A 32 -8.02 40.21 -14.39
C ARG A 32 -7.88 38.73 -14.68
N ILE A 33 -7.48 38.37 -15.90
CA ILE A 33 -7.22 36.98 -16.29
C ILE A 33 -5.97 36.46 -15.57
N GLU A 34 -4.92 37.27 -15.49
CA GLU A 34 -3.70 36.95 -14.75
C GLU A 34 -4.01 36.71 -13.27
N ASP A 35 -4.69 37.66 -12.60
CA ASP A 35 -5.09 37.55 -11.20
C ASP A 35 -5.93 36.27 -10.97
N ALA A 36 -6.94 36.01 -11.81
CA ALA A 36 -7.77 34.81 -11.71
C ALA A 36 -6.99 33.51 -11.96
N THR A 37 -6.00 33.54 -12.86
CA THR A 37 -5.16 32.38 -13.14
C THR A 37 -4.25 32.09 -11.94
N THR A 38 -3.67 33.12 -11.33
CA THR A 38 -2.88 32.99 -10.11
C THR A 38 -3.71 32.38 -8.97
N ASP A 39 -4.95 32.84 -8.79
CA ASP A 39 -5.85 32.28 -7.76
C ASP A 39 -6.18 30.80 -8.01
N VAL A 40 -6.42 30.42 -9.27
CA VAL A 40 -6.66 29.01 -9.67
C VAL A 40 -5.43 28.15 -9.40
N LEU A 41 -4.23 28.61 -9.79
CA LEU A 41 -2.99 27.88 -9.54
C LEU A 41 -2.74 27.71 -8.03
N ALA A 42 -2.92 28.76 -7.23
CA ALA A 42 -2.79 28.68 -5.78
C ALA A 42 -3.83 27.75 -5.13
N ALA A 43 -5.01 27.59 -5.74
CA ALA A 43 -6.00 26.61 -5.29
C ALA A 43 -5.58 25.17 -5.65
N LEU A 44 -5.04 24.96 -6.85
CA LEU A 44 -4.53 23.66 -7.29
C LEU A 44 -3.32 23.19 -6.47
N ASP A 45 -2.41 24.11 -6.13
CA ASP A 45 -1.26 23.79 -5.27
C ASP A 45 -1.71 23.35 -3.88
N ARG A 46 -2.65 24.08 -3.27
CA ARG A 46 -3.26 23.70 -1.98
C ARG A 46 -3.98 22.36 -2.05
N GLN A 47 -4.63 22.05 -3.17
CA GLN A 47 -5.27 20.76 -3.37
C GLN A 47 -4.24 19.63 -3.46
N ALA A 48 -3.16 19.83 -4.21
CA ALA A 48 -2.08 18.84 -4.31
C ALA A 48 -1.45 18.55 -2.95
N GLU A 49 -1.17 19.59 -2.14
CA GLU A 49 -0.66 19.42 -0.78
C GLU A 49 -1.64 18.64 0.13
N ALA A 50 -2.95 18.89 0.00
CA ALA A 50 -3.97 18.17 0.75
C ALA A 50 -4.09 16.71 0.32
N ASP A 51 -3.98 16.42 -0.98
CA ASP A 51 -4.03 15.06 -1.53
C ASP A 51 -2.79 14.25 -1.08
N ASP A 52 -1.61 14.87 -1.04
CA ASP A 52 -0.38 14.25 -0.51
C ASP A 52 -0.47 13.97 0.99
N ALA A 53 -1.01 14.92 1.77
CA ALA A 53 -1.26 14.74 3.19
C ALA A 53 -2.28 13.61 3.45
N HIS A 54 -3.32 13.53 2.62
CA HIS A 54 -4.29 12.45 2.70
C HIS A 54 -3.67 11.09 2.35
N ALA A 55 -2.91 11.01 1.25
CA ALA A 55 -2.26 9.77 0.82
C ALA A 55 -1.28 9.24 1.89
N SER A 56 -0.48 10.12 2.50
CA SER A 56 0.42 9.76 3.59
C SER A 56 -0.33 9.31 4.85
N ALA A 57 -1.44 9.96 5.21
CA ALA A 57 -2.28 9.53 6.32
C ALA A 57 -2.90 8.15 6.09
N VAL A 58 -3.41 7.87 4.88
CA VAL A 58 -3.95 6.54 4.52
C VAL A 58 -2.86 5.47 4.57
N ALA A 59 -1.66 5.76 4.04
CA ALA A 59 -0.54 4.83 4.10
C ALA A 59 -0.15 4.49 5.55
N ALA A 60 -0.09 5.49 6.43
CA ALA A 60 0.19 5.30 7.86
C ALA A 60 -0.90 4.48 8.57
N ALA A 61 -2.18 4.77 8.27
CA ALA A 61 -3.31 4.04 8.83
C ALA A 61 -3.29 2.56 8.42
N ARG A 62 -3.01 2.29 7.14
CA ARG A 62 -2.89 0.93 6.61
C ARG A 62 -1.74 0.17 7.25
N ALA A 63 -0.56 0.78 7.37
CA ALA A 63 0.58 0.15 8.04
C ALA A 63 0.25 -0.23 9.50
N THR A 64 -0.46 0.64 10.21
CA THR A 64 -0.91 0.38 11.59
C THR A 64 -1.91 -0.77 11.65
N PHE A 65 -2.87 -0.80 10.72
CA PHE A 65 -3.85 -1.88 10.62
C PHE A 65 -3.19 -3.22 10.32
N ASP A 66 -2.32 -3.29 9.30
CA ASP A 66 -1.61 -4.51 8.91
C ASP A 66 -0.76 -5.06 10.06
N ALA A 67 -0.08 -4.19 10.81
CA ALA A 67 0.66 -4.58 12.01
C ALA A 67 -0.24 -5.12 13.13
N ALA A 68 -1.43 -4.52 13.33
CA ALA A 68 -2.39 -4.99 14.31
C ALA A 68 -2.96 -6.37 13.95
N VAL A 69 -3.26 -6.60 12.66
CA VAL A 69 -3.71 -7.90 12.14
C VAL A 69 -2.63 -8.96 12.33
N ALA A 70 -1.40 -8.68 11.91
CA ALA A 70 -0.28 -9.61 12.08
C ALA A 70 -0.06 -10.00 13.56
N LYS A 71 -0.19 -9.03 14.49
CA LYS A 71 -0.11 -9.30 15.93
C LYS A 71 -1.26 -10.16 16.43
N ALA A 72 -2.48 -9.92 15.95
CA ALA A 72 -3.65 -10.71 16.33
C ALA A 72 -3.55 -12.15 15.82
N ASP A 73 -3.10 -12.34 14.58
CA ASP A 73 -2.88 -13.66 14.00
C ASP A 73 -1.78 -14.42 14.75
N ALA A 74 -0.65 -13.77 15.05
CA ALA A 74 0.41 -14.38 15.86
C ALA A 74 -0.04 -14.74 17.30
N ALA A 75 -1.00 -14.00 17.87
CA ALA A 75 -1.60 -14.36 19.16
C ALA A 75 -2.52 -15.58 19.00
N ARG A 76 -3.36 -15.59 17.96
CA ARG A 76 -4.25 -16.71 17.64
C ARG A 76 -3.48 -18.00 17.40
N ASP A 77 -2.40 -17.95 16.64
CA ASP A 77 -1.58 -19.12 16.32
C ASP A 77 -0.89 -19.68 17.57
N ARG A 78 -0.38 -18.81 18.47
CA ARG A 78 0.17 -19.24 19.76
C ARG A 78 -0.90 -19.90 20.64
N THR A 79 -2.09 -19.31 20.73
CA THR A 79 -3.21 -19.89 21.47
C THR A 79 -3.61 -21.25 20.88
N ARG A 80 -3.69 -21.35 19.55
CA ARG A 80 -3.99 -22.61 18.86
C ARG A 80 -2.93 -23.67 19.13
N ALA A 81 -1.64 -23.33 19.03
CA ALA A 81 -0.54 -24.24 19.32
C ALA A 81 -0.57 -24.71 20.79
N GLY A 82 -0.88 -23.81 21.73
CA GLY A 82 -1.06 -24.16 23.14
C GLY A 82 -2.20 -25.14 23.37
N HIS A 83 -3.35 -24.91 22.73
CA HIS A 83 -4.48 -25.85 22.77
C HIS A 83 -4.15 -27.19 22.12
N ASP A 84 -3.50 -27.20 20.95
CA ASP A 84 -3.06 -28.42 20.28
C ASP A 84 -2.08 -29.23 21.14
N GLY A 85 -1.17 -28.56 21.85
CA GLY A 85 -0.27 -29.18 22.82
C GLY A 85 -1.02 -29.80 24.01
N ALA A 86 -1.97 -29.06 24.60
CA ALA A 86 -2.79 -29.55 25.71
C ALA A 86 -3.65 -30.76 25.31
N VAL A 87 -4.27 -30.73 24.12
CA VAL A 87 -5.03 -31.86 23.58
C VAL A 87 -4.12 -33.08 23.38
N THR A 88 -2.92 -32.87 22.82
CA THR A 88 -1.96 -33.96 22.61
C THR A 88 -1.52 -34.59 23.94
N ALA A 89 -1.22 -33.77 24.95
CA ALA A 89 -0.87 -34.24 26.29
C ALA A 89 -2.02 -35.00 26.96
N ALA A 90 -3.26 -34.51 26.85
CA ALA A 90 -4.43 -35.18 27.40
C ALA A 90 -4.70 -36.54 26.72
N VAL A 91 -4.58 -36.61 25.39
CA VAL A 91 -4.71 -37.89 24.65
C VAL A 91 -3.61 -38.87 25.06
N ALA A 92 -2.37 -38.41 25.23
CA ALA A 92 -1.28 -39.25 25.69
C ALA A 92 -1.48 -39.78 27.13
N ALA A 93 -2.01 -38.95 28.03
CA ALA A 93 -2.34 -39.36 29.39
C ALA A 93 -3.44 -40.43 29.42
N LEU A 94 -4.54 -40.23 28.69
CA LEU A 94 -5.61 -41.22 28.58
C LEU A 94 -5.14 -42.55 27.99
N ARG A 95 -4.20 -42.50 27.03
CA ARG A 95 -3.55 -43.71 26.48
C ARG A 95 -2.68 -44.42 27.50
N ALA A 96 -1.95 -43.67 28.33
CA ALA A 96 -1.13 -44.22 29.42
C ALA A 96 -2.00 -44.88 30.51
N ASP A 97 -3.20 -44.34 30.75
CA ASP A 97 -4.21 -44.90 31.64
C ASP A 97 -4.94 -46.12 31.05
N GLY A 98 -4.59 -46.55 29.83
CA GLY A 98 -5.12 -47.75 29.18
C GLY A 98 -6.46 -47.56 28.45
N VAL A 99 -6.94 -46.32 28.30
CA VAL A 99 -8.16 -46.03 27.54
C VAL A 99 -7.92 -46.30 26.05
N SER A 100 -8.86 -46.98 25.39
CA SER A 100 -8.70 -47.35 23.98
C SER A 100 -8.81 -46.13 23.05
N VAL A 101 -8.19 -46.21 21.87
CA VAL A 101 -8.25 -45.16 20.85
C VAL A 101 -9.70 -44.88 20.41
N ALA A 102 -10.54 -45.93 20.36
CA ALA A 102 -11.95 -45.79 19.99
C ALA A 102 -12.71 -44.99 21.06
N ASP A 103 -12.52 -45.33 22.33
CA ASP A 103 -13.20 -44.66 23.45
C ASP A 103 -12.75 -43.20 23.58
N ILE A 104 -11.46 -42.91 23.41
CA ILE A 104 -10.96 -41.52 23.41
C ILE A 104 -11.58 -40.73 22.25
N ALA A 105 -11.63 -41.31 21.04
CA ALA A 105 -12.23 -40.65 19.89
C ALA A 105 -13.73 -40.36 20.13
N ASP A 106 -14.46 -41.32 20.69
CA ASP A 106 -15.89 -41.19 20.96
C ASP A 106 -16.15 -40.17 22.09
N LEU A 107 -15.31 -40.10 23.13
CA LEU A 107 -15.42 -39.14 24.24
C LEU A 107 -15.04 -37.70 23.85
N THR A 108 -14.07 -37.54 22.96
CA THR A 108 -13.52 -36.22 22.59
C THR A 108 -14.10 -35.67 21.28
N GLY A 109 -14.81 -36.51 20.51
CA GLY A 109 -15.28 -36.18 19.16
C GLY A 109 -14.14 -36.05 18.14
N LEU A 110 -12.92 -36.45 18.48
CA LEU A 110 -11.78 -36.44 17.55
C LEU A 110 -11.86 -37.60 16.57
N ALA A 111 -11.34 -37.42 15.36
CA ALA A 111 -11.16 -38.53 14.45
C ALA A 111 -10.17 -39.54 15.04
N ARG A 112 -10.47 -40.85 14.93
CA ARG A 112 -9.60 -41.93 15.43
C ARG A 112 -8.16 -41.81 14.93
N ALA A 113 -7.96 -41.40 13.67
CA ALA A 113 -6.63 -41.17 13.11
C ALA A 113 -5.84 -40.07 13.86
N ASP A 114 -6.52 -39.00 14.29
CA ASP A 114 -5.90 -37.91 15.04
C ASP A 114 -5.55 -38.34 16.47
N VAL A 115 -6.39 -39.16 17.11
CA VAL A 115 -6.11 -39.76 18.42
C VAL A 115 -4.88 -40.69 18.35
N THR A 116 -4.80 -41.53 17.31
CA THR A 116 -3.64 -42.40 17.09
C THR A 116 -2.36 -41.57 16.90
N ARG A 117 -2.40 -40.55 16.03
CA ARG A 117 -1.26 -39.66 15.76
C ARG A 117 -0.80 -38.92 17.02
N ARG A 118 -1.73 -38.38 17.80
CA ARG A 118 -1.43 -37.57 19.01
C ARG A 118 -1.02 -38.42 20.23
N GLY A 119 -1.46 -39.67 20.31
CA GLY A 119 -1.11 -40.59 21.39
C GLY A 119 0.21 -41.34 21.20
N THR A 120 0.94 -41.08 20.11
CA THR A 120 2.28 -41.67 19.88
C THR A 120 3.31 -40.59 20.23
N PRO A 121 4.24 -40.82 21.17
CA PRO A 121 5.32 -39.86 21.42
C PRO A 121 6.09 -39.66 20.11
N ALA A 122 6.38 -38.41 19.75
CA ALA A 122 7.19 -38.12 18.58
C ALA A 122 8.58 -38.75 18.78
N THR A 123 8.81 -39.93 18.20
CA THR A 123 10.17 -40.44 18.00
C THR A 123 10.88 -39.42 17.14
N THR A 124 11.76 -38.63 17.75
CA THR A 124 12.69 -37.74 17.05
C THR A 124 13.46 -38.57 16.03
N ALA A 125 13.08 -38.44 14.75
CA ALA A 125 13.88 -38.96 13.66
C ALA A 125 15.23 -38.22 13.65
N PRO A 126 16.37 -38.91 13.46
CA PRO A 126 17.68 -38.25 13.43
C PRO A 126 17.70 -37.25 12.27
N ALA A 127 18.18 -36.04 12.58
CA ALA A 127 18.33 -34.96 11.61
C ALA A 127 19.18 -35.44 10.42
N ALA A 128 18.59 -35.42 9.22
CA ALA A 128 19.34 -35.59 7.99
C ALA A 128 20.27 -34.39 7.84
N THR A 129 21.57 -34.62 7.97
CA THR A 129 22.63 -33.67 7.66
C THR A 129 22.48 -33.25 6.20
N ALA A 130 22.06 -32.00 5.97
CA ALA A 130 22.13 -31.41 4.64
C ALA A 130 23.62 -31.14 4.33
N GLU A 131 24.22 -32.04 3.54
CA GLU A 131 25.52 -31.77 2.93
C GLU A 131 25.37 -30.60 1.96
N THR A 132 25.93 -29.46 2.35
CA THR A 132 26.19 -28.33 1.46
C THR A 132 27.18 -28.78 0.37
N GLN A 133 26.69 -28.97 -0.85
CA GLN A 133 27.57 -29.10 -2.03
C GLN A 133 28.24 -27.74 -2.30
N PRO A 134 29.57 -27.68 -2.51
CA PRO A 134 30.23 -26.45 -2.91
C PRO A 134 29.94 -26.17 -4.39
N ALA A 135 29.56 -24.93 -4.68
CA ALA A 135 29.45 -24.42 -6.04
C ALA A 135 30.83 -24.47 -6.71
N VAL A 136 30.96 -25.28 -7.76
CA VAL A 136 32.14 -25.32 -8.62
C VAL A 136 32.12 -24.06 -9.47
N ALA A 137 33.01 -23.12 -9.18
CA ALA A 137 33.32 -22.00 -10.06
C ALA A 137 34.28 -22.52 -11.14
N GLU A 138 33.75 -22.92 -12.29
CA GLU A 138 34.55 -23.19 -13.48
C GLU A 138 34.64 -21.90 -14.31
N GLY A 139 35.76 -21.20 -14.15
CA GLY A 139 36.17 -20.17 -15.08
C GLY A 139 36.74 -20.81 -16.35
N ALA A 140 36.28 -20.34 -17.51
CA ALA A 140 37.01 -20.50 -18.76
C ALA A 140 37.15 -19.13 -19.43
N ALA A 141 38.31 -18.52 -19.24
CA ALA A 141 38.84 -17.52 -20.16
C ALA A 141 39.45 -18.24 -21.36
N SER A 142 38.98 -17.94 -22.58
CA SER A 142 39.61 -18.17 -23.89
C SER A 142 38.51 -17.96 -24.96
N THR A 143 38.63 -17.28 -26.09
CA THR A 143 39.76 -16.75 -26.88
C THR A 143 39.16 -15.88 -27.99
N ALA A 144 39.95 -14.91 -28.46
CA ALA A 144 39.91 -14.17 -29.73
C ALA A 144 38.87 -14.53 -30.82
N ALA A 145 38.21 -13.49 -31.35
CA ALA A 145 38.12 -13.16 -32.78
C ALA A 145 37.73 -11.68 -32.95
#